data_AF-A0AAW0MDB5-F1
#
_entry.id   AF-A0AAW0MDB5-F1
#
_cell.length_a   1.000
_cell.length_b   1.000
_cell.length_c   1.000
_cell.angle_alpha   90.00
_cell.angle_beta   90.00
_cell.angle_gamma   90.00
#
_symmetry.space_group_name_H-M   'P 1'
#
loop_
_entity.id
_entity.type
_entity.pdbx_description
1 polymer ?
#
loop_
_entity_poly.entity_id
_entity_poly.type
_entity_poly.pdbx_seq_one_letter_code
_entity_poly.pdbx_strand_id
1 'polypeptide(L)'
;MKLSFFNNFFSFLTLLTLVDWFLALQYFDSKCTNLLSQLKYGPKIYQKISGPDIDSKFSADWYNFCKEDFDFRWVRTIDFSTIKSIGQSPSFCWQIEGLPASDIFTSFPCYREDVNDLILEDGEEFSSTSETVPLVKCNPASNLAYEILFQINSLVHTQKISLGAGTDLIEILSKKDVETALMVLQKMHKLSSTCYEPDSFVKTQLHVLERNCKSIPPCSFNRLKDQNVMSCHRVLITPSKFYCLGPELETSNYVVKHFALYISEFMRVTFVEEDWSKLPANAISTSIQRDGIVIGAKRFQFLAFSASQLRSNSVWMFASNDKVKAEDISQWIGCFNKIRSVSKCAARMGQLFSSSKQTLEVHGQDVEIIPDIKVISDDIDYCFSDGIGKISESFGWVVAQKCGLNRTPSVFQIRYGGYKGVVAVDRNSYRKLSLCKSMEKFESQNRMLNVTKWSDSMPCYLNQEIITLLSTLGVKDEVFEAMQMEQLCLLGKMLMHL
;
A
#
# COMPACT_ATOMS: atom_id res chain seq x y z
N MET A 1 -2.53 -28.72 -12.41
CA MET A 1 -1.28 -29.21 -11.74
C MET A 1 -1.67 -30.18 -10.63
N LYS A 2 -1.35 -31.48 -10.77
CA LYS A 2 -1.55 -32.48 -9.71
C LYS A 2 -0.42 -32.33 -8.68
N LEU A 3 -0.76 -31.96 -7.45
CA LEU A 3 0.16 -31.95 -6.31
C LEU A 3 -0.23 -33.10 -5.38
N SER A 4 0.47 -34.24 -5.50
CA SER A 4 0.34 -35.39 -4.62
C SER A 4 1.34 -35.28 -3.47
N PHE A 5 0.88 -34.99 -2.25
CA PHE A 5 1.70 -35.11 -1.04
C PHE A 5 0.89 -35.75 0.09
N PHE A 6 1.10 -37.06 0.30
CA PHE A 6 0.39 -37.82 1.33
C PHE A 6 1.01 -37.75 2.73
N ASN A 7 2.24 -37.26 2.89
CA ASN A 7 2.95 -37.32 4.18
C ASN A 7 3.09 -35.99 4.94
N ASN A 8 2.48 -34.90 4.46
CA ASN A 8 2.54 -33.58 5.10
C ASN A 8 1.16 -32.93 5.35
N PHE A 9 0.08 -33.71 5.26
CA PHE A 9 -1.29 -33.21 5.41
C PHE A 9 -1.54 -32.58 6.80
N PHE A 10 -0.88 -33.10 7.85
CA PHE A 10 -0.97 -32.56 9.21
C PHE A 10 -0.03 -31.36 9.49
N SER A 11 1.13 -31.29 8.82
CA SER A 11 2.11 -30.21 9.02
C SER A 11 1.70 -28.90 8.32
N PHE A 12 0.76 -28.96 7.38
CA PHE A 12 0.13 -27.77 6.78
C PHE A 12 -1.12 -27.32 7.55
N LEU A 13 -1.75 -28.19 8.34
CA LEU A 13 -3.02 -27.89 9.01
C LEU A 13 -2.89 -26.88 10.16
N THR A 14 -1.74 -26.86 10.85
CA THR A 14 -1.40 -25.83 11.86
C THR A 14 -1.13 -24.45 11.25
N LEU A 15 -1.15 -24.34 9.91
CA LEU A 15 -0.81 -23.15 9.14
C LEU A 15 -2.05 -22.37 8.61
N LEU A 16 -3.26 -22.86 8.91
CA LEU A 16 -4.52 -22.46 8.26
C LEU A 16 -5.46 -21.58 9.12
N THR A 17 -4.99 -21.05 10.25
CA THR A 17 -5.87 -20.51 11.30
C THR A 17 -6.46 -19.11 11.07
N LEU A 18 -6.20 -18.41 9.95
CA LEU A 18 -6.51 -16.97 9.88
C LEU A 18 -6.98 -16.40 8.52
N VAL A 19 -7.51 -17.19 7.59
CA VAL A 19 -8.00 -16.66 6.30
C VAL A 19 -9.40 -17.18 5.97
N ASP A 20 -10.32 -16.33 5.53
CA ASP A 20 -11.64 -16.72 5.03
C ASP A 20 -11.49 -17.72 3.87
N TRP A 21 -12.05 -18.92 4.03
CA TRP A 21 -11.99 -20.02 3.05
C TRP A 21 -13.25 -20.06 2.17
N PHE A 22 -13.12 -20.52 0.92
CA PHE A 22 -14.21 -21.22 0.23
C PHE A 22 -13.68 -22.60 -0.19
N LEU A 23 -14.30 -23.66 0.31
CA LEU A 23 -13.90 -25.05 0.07
C LEU A 23 -15.05 -25.75 -0.66
N ALA A 24 -14.78 -26.16 -1.90
CA ALA A 24 -15.67 -27.02 -2.67
C ALA A 24 -15.05 -28.41 -2.76
N LEU A 25 -15.81 -29.44 -2.36
CA LEU A 25 -15.38 -30.83 -2.46
C LEU A 25 -16.00 -31.52 -3.64
N GLN A 26 -15.25 -32.47 -4.22
CA GLN A 26 -15.73 -33.20 -5.37
C GLN A 26 -15.20 -34.64 -5.47
N TYR A 27 -16.06 -35.51 -5.95
CA TYR A 27 -15.74 -36.88 -6.35
C TYR A 27 -15.51 -36.95 -7.86
N PHE A 28 -14.40 -37.56 -8.28
CA PHE A 28 -14.14 -37.92 -9.69
C PHE A 28 -14.09 -39.43 -9.91
N ASP A 29 -13.85 -40.21 -8.84
CA ASP A 29 -13.72 -41.65 -8.91
C ASP A 29 -14.03 -42.27 -7.54
N SER A 30 -14.53 -43.50 -7.54
CA SER A 30 -14.95 -44.28 -6.36
C SER A 30 -13.85 -44.52 -5.30
N LYS A 31 -12.60 -44.10 -5.55
CA LYS A 31 -11.43 -44.29 -4.67
C LYS A 31 -10.63 -43.03 -4.33
N CYS A 32 -10.90 -41.89 -4.96
CA CYS A 32 -10.13 -40.65 -4.75
C CYS A 32 -11.08 -39.47 -4.52
N THR A 33 -10.85 -38.72 -3.43
CA THR A 33 -11.59 -37.49 -3.18
C THR A 33 -10.73 -36.30 -3.58
N ASN A 34 -11.25 -35.42 -4.44
CA ASN A 34 -10.57 -34.19 -4.83
C ASN A 34 -11.20 -33.00 -4.09
N LEU A 35 -10.35 -32.16 -3.50
CA LEU A 35 -10.78 -30.94 -2.84
C LEU A 35 -10.30 -29.73 -3.64
N LEU A 36 -11.24 -28.89 -4.07
CA LEU A 36 -10.94 -27.60 -4.69
C LEU A 36 -11.03 -26.51 -3.62
N SER A 37 -9.88 -25.96 -3.25
CA SER A 37 -9.79 -24.81 -2.36
C SER A 37 -9.59 -23.54 -3.17
N GLN A 38 -10.50 -22.58 -3.03
CA GLN A 38 -10.34 -21.23 -3.57
C GLN A 38 -9.88 -20.30 -2.44
N LEU A 39 -8.70 -19.70 -2.58
CA LEU A 39 -8.12 -18.87 -1.52
C LEU A 39 -8.41 -17.40 -1.79
N LYS A 40 -9.04 -16.70 -0.84
CA LYS A 40 -9.26 -15.25 -0.95
C LYS A 40 -7.95 -14.45 -1.04
N TYR A 41 -6.91 -14.91 -0.32
CA TYR A 41 -5.58 -14.31 -0.31
C TYR A 41 -4.50 -15.31 -0.76
N GLY A 42 -3.27 -14.86 -0.99
CA GLY A 42 -2.14 -15.76 -1.21
C GLY A 42 -1.90 -16.67 0.00
N PRO A 43 -1.45 -17.91 -0.18
CA PRO A 43 -1.05 -18.75 0.95
C PRO A 43 0.28 -18.26 1.52
N LYS A 44 0.42 -18.25 2.85
CA LYS A 44 1.73 -18.06 3.49
C LYS A 44 2.49 -19.38 3.41
N ILE A 45 3.63 -19.38 2.72
CA ILE A 45 4.38 -20.60 2.45
C ILE A 45 5.62 -20.63 3.34
N TYR A 46 5.78 -21.72 4.08
CA TYR A 46 6.96 -21.98 4.88
C TYR A 46 7.62 -23.26 4.44
N GLN A 47 8.94 -23.22 4.32
CA GLN A 47 9.76 -24.39 4.07
C GLN A 47 10.43 -24.79 5.37
N LYS A 48 10.36 -26.08 5.69
CA LYS A 48 11.11 -26.68 6.78
C LYS A 48 12.58 -26.76 6.36
N ILE A 49 13.45 -26.09 7.10
CA ILE A 49 14.90 -26.22 6.95
C ILE A 49 15.44 -26.94 8.18
N SER A 50 16.24 -27.97 7.97
CA SER A 50 16.92 -28.76 9.02
C SER A 50 18.41 -28.90 8.66
N GLY A 51 19.30 -28.71 9.63
CA GLY A 51 20.75 -28.78 9.41
C GLY A 51 21.56 -28.34 10.64
N PRO A 52 22.86 -28.67 10.69
CA PRO A 52 23.73 -28.38 11.84
C PRO A 52 24.00 -26.88 12.07
N ASP A 53 23.76 -26.02 11.08
CA ASP A 53 23.99 -24.56 11.15
C ASP A 53 22.71 -23.75 11.50
N ILE A 54 21.63 -24.40 11.96
CA ILE A 54 20.37 -23.72 12.29
C ILE A 54 20.32 -23.44 13.78
N ASP A 55 20.69 -22.22 14.18
CA ASP A 55 20.49 -21.75 15.55
C ASP A 55 19.00 -21.66 15.91
N SER A 56 18.64 -21.93 17.17
CA SER A 56 17.30 -21.70 17.70
C SER A 56 16.94 -20.22 17.55
N LYS A 57 15.66 -19.89 17.29
CA LYS A 57 15.23 -18.49 17.11
C LYS A 57 15.40 -17.66 18.38
N PHE A 58 15.44 -18.34 19.51
CA PHE A 58 15.71 -17.81 20.84
C PHE A 58 16.88 -18.60 21.44
N SER A 59 18.01 -17.94 21.66
CA SER A 59 19.04 -18.43 22.58
C SER A 59 18.58 -18.15 24.02
N ALA A 60 19.01 -18.99 24.96
CA ALA A 60 18.74 -18.79 26.38
C ALA A 60 19.57 -17.60 26.91
N ASP A 61 19.09 -16.40 26.63
CA ASP A 61 19.68 -15.14 27.06
C ASP A 61 18.74 -14.47 28.08
N TRP A 62 19.23 -13.47 28.83
CA TRP A 62 18.44 -12.76 29.85
C TRP A 62 17.10 -12.16 29.36
N TYR A 63 16.89 -12.04 28.05
CA TYR A 63 15.65 -11.52 27.44
C TYR A 63 14.67 -12.59 26.95
N ASN A 64 15.05 -13.88 26.90
CA ASN A 64 14.23 -14.96 26.34
C ASN A 64 14.17 -16.16 27.30
N PHE A 65 13.05 -16.31 28.01
CA PHE A 65 12.85 -17.39 29.01
C PHE A 65 12.56 -18.76 28.38
N CYS A 66 12.06 -18.81 27.14
CA CYS A 66 11.72 -20.05 26.46
C CYS A 66 12.76 -20.41 25.39
N LYS A 67 13.39 -21.57 25.55
CA LYS A 67 14.24 -22.20 24.53
C LYS A 67 13.37 -23.05 23.60
N GLU A 68 13.42 -22.79 22.30
CA GLU A 68 12.81 -23.68 21.30
C GLU A 68 13.81 -24.80 20.97
N ASP A 69 13.54 -26.02 21.44
CA ASP A 69 14.36 -27.23 21.21
C ASP A 69 13.91 -28.00 19.96
N PHE A 70 13.83 -27.34 18.80
CA PHE A 70 13.51 -28.00 17.53
C PHE A 70 14.73 -28.05 16.61
N ASP A 71 15.06 -29.24 16.09
CA ASP A 71 16.14 -29.47 15.09
C ASP A 71 15.81 -28.92 13.68
N PHE A 72 14.77 -28.10 13.58
CA PHE A 72 14.30 -27.53 12.33
C PHE A 72 13.65 -26.17 12.55
N ARG A 73 13.77 -25.29 11.55
CA ARG A 73 13.12 -23.98 11.52
C ARG A 73 12.19 -23.90 10.32
N TRP A 74 10.98 -23.38 10.55
CA TRP A 74 10.10 -22.96 9.47
C TRP A 74 10.56 -21.58 8.97
N VAL A 75 11.02 -21.54 7.72
CA VAL A 75 11.47 -20.30 7.08
C VAL A 75 10.46 -19.91 6.01
N ARG A 76 10.05 -18.64 6.03
CA ARG A 76 9.14 -18.08 5.02
C ARG A 76 9.81 -18.17 3.65
N THR A 77 9.12 -18.78 2.68
CA THR A 77 9.56 -18.84 1.28
C THR A 77 8.48 -18.27 0.36
N ILE A 78 8.85 -17.80 -0.83
CA ILE A 78 7.93 -17.17 -1.79
C ILE A 78 7.14 -18.19 -2.62
N ASP A 79 7.78 -19.30 -2.95
CA ASP A 79 7.22 -20.42 -3.71
C ASP A 79 8.19 -21.62 -3.59
N PHE A 80 7.68 -22.84 -3.65
CA PHE A 80 8.49 -24.07 -3.70
C PHE A 80 8.39 -24.79 -5.05
N SER A 81 7.50 -24.34 -5.93
CA SER A 81 7.36 -24.87 -7.28
C SER A 81 8.46 -24.31 -8.19
N THR A 82 8.91 -25.13 -9.13
CA THR A 82 9.91 -24.75 -10.13
C THR A 82 9.42 -23.65 -11.08
N ILE A 83 8.11 -23.52 -11.25
CA ILE A 83 7.44 -22.60 -12.18
C ILE A 83 6.71 -21.44 -11.49
N LYS A 84 6.89 -21.27 -10.17
CA LYS A 84 6.19 -20.25 -9.37
C LYS A 84 4.66 -20.30 -9.48
N SER A 85 4.11 -21.51 -9.52
CA SER A 85 2.68 -21.79 -9.76
C SER A 85 1.78 -21.37 -8.60
N ILE A 86 2.31 -21.21 -7.38
CA ILE A 86 1.50 -20.91 -6.20
C ILE A 86 1.06 -19.45 -6.20
N GLY A 87 1.98 -18.54 -6.57
CA GLY A 87 1.66 -17.15 -6.83
C GLY A 87 0.71 -16.96 -8.02
N GLN A 88 0.75 -17.87 -8.98
CA GLN A 88 -0.08 -17.77 -10.20
C GLN A 88 -1.51 -18.30 -10.04
N SER A 89 -1.74 -19.19 -9.07
CA SER A 89 -3.01 -19.90 -8.93
C SER A 89 -3.91 -19.25 -7.86
N PRO A 90 -5.16 -18.90 -8.17
CA PRO A 90 -6.16 -18.49 -7.17
C PRO A 90 -6.82 -19.70 -6.48
N SER A 91 -6.81 -20.86 -7.16
CA SER A 91 -7.46 -22.09 -6.70
C SER A 91 -6.48 -23.26 -6.76
N PHE A 92 -6.60 -24.17 -5.79
CA PHE A 92 -5.75 -25.35 -5.65
C PHE A 92 -6.63 -26.60 -5.56
N CYS A 93 -6.28 -27.61 -6.35
CA CYS A 93 -6.93 -28.92 -6.31
C CYS A 93 -6.03 -29.91 -5.57
N TRP A 94 -6.57 -30.50 -4.52
CA TRP A 94 -5.91 -31.49 -3.67
C TRP A 94 -6.49 -32.86 -3.96
N GLN A 95 -5.64 -33.80 -4.33
CA GLN A 95 -6.04 -35.19 -4.51
C GLN A 95 -5.74 -35.96 -3.23
N ILE A 96 -6.78 -36.51 -2.60
CA ILE A 96 -6.70 -37.27 -1.34
C ILE A 96 -7.10 -38.72 -1.61
N GLU A 97 -6.17 -39.64 -1.37
CA GLU A 97 -6.29 -41.08 -1.54
C GLU A 97 -6.64 -41.77 -0.21
N GLY A 98 -7.70 -42.57 -0.16
CA GLY A 98 -7.91 -43.50 0.96
C GLY A 98 -8.56 -42.97 2.25
N LEU A 99 -9.23 -41.81 2.24
CA LEU A 99 -10.06 -41.32 3.36
C LEU A 99 -11.52 -41.12 2.91
N PRO A 100 -12.53 -41.59 3.68
CA PRO A 100 -13.90 -41.14 3.50
C PRO A 100 -13.98 -39.67 3.93
N ALA A 101 -14.01 -38.80 2.94
CA ALA A 101 -13.83 -37.36 3.06
C ALA A 101 -14.94 -36.62 3.84
N SER A 102 -16.15 -37.15 3.92
CA SER A 102 -17.35 -36.42 4.37
C SER A 102 -17.23 -35.79 5.76
N ASP A 103 -16.61 -36.48 6.73
CA ASP A 103 -16.72 -36.08 8.14
C ASP A 103 -15.68 -35.03 8.54
N ILE A 104 -14.53 -35.00 7.87
CA ILE A 104 -13.48 -34.01 8.14
C ILE A 104 -13.87 -32.66 7.53
N PHE A 105 -14.49 -32.66 6.36
CA PHE A 105 -14.73 -31.43 5.61
C PHE A 105 -15.95 -30.64 6.04
N THR A 106 -16.94 -31.29 6.64
CA THR A 106 -18.11 -30.62 7.25
C THR A 106 -17.73 -29.70 8.42
N SER A 107 -16.54 -29.88 9.01
CA SER A 107 -16.03 -29.00 10.07
C SER A 107 -15.46 -27.66 9.57
N PHE A 108 -15.33 -27.46 8.25
CA PHE A 108 -14.77 -26.23 7.71
C PHE A 108 -15.80 -25.08 7.65
N PRO A 109 -15.42 -23.83 7.97
CA PRO A 109 -16.35 -22.71 8.11
C PRO A 109 -17.17 -22.31 6.85
N CYS A 110 -16.81 -22.81 5.67
CA CYS A 110 -17.41 -22.45 4.38
C CYS A 110 -17.41 -23.64 3.39
N TYR A 111 -17.86 -24.81 3.86
CA TYR A 111 -18.00 -26.02 3.04
C TYR A 111 -19.23 -25.94 2.13
N ARG A 112 -19.05 -26.20 0.83
CA ARG A 112 -20.13 -26.50 -0.11
C ARG A 112 -19.82 -27.80 -0.84
N GLU A 113 -20.78 -28.72 -0.83
CA GLU A 113 -20.74 -29.94 -1.64
C GLU A 113 -21.40 -29.63 -2.99
N ASP A 114 -20.59 -29.48 -4.04
CA ASP A 114 -21.09 -29.35 -5.42
C ASP A 114 -20.88 -30.69 -6.13
N VAL A 115 -21.97 -31.36 -6.49
CA VAL A 115 -21.99 -32.72 -7.11
C VAL A 115 -21.74 -32.66 -8.62
N ASN A 116 -21.19 -31.57 -9.15
CA ASN A 116 -20.97 -31.40 -10.59
C ASN A 116 -19.61 -31.94 -10.99
N ASP A 117 -19.56 -32.89 -11.92
CA ASP A 117 -18.33 -33.35 -12.59
C ASP A 117 -17.59 -32.15 -13.20
N LEU A 118 -16.42 -31.81 -12.65
CA LEU A 118 -15.49 -30.87 -13.25
C LEU A 118 -14.73 -31.66 -14.31
N ILE A 119 -14.18 -30.98 -15.30
CA ILE A 119 -13.28 -31.61 -16.25
C ILE A 119 -12.00 -30.80 -16.18
N LEU A 120 -10.88 -31.49 -15.95
CA LEU A 120 -9.59 -30.84 -16.02
C LEU A 120 -9.21 -30.73 -17.49
N GLU A 121 -9.23 -29.50 -18.00
CA GLU A 121 -8.78 -29.18 -19.36
C GLU A 121 -7.41 -28.51 -19.28
N ASP A 122 -6.50 -28.92 -20.16
CA ASP A 122 -5.22 -28.25 -20.32
C ASP A 122 -5.45 -26.93 -21.06
N GLY A 123 -5.25 -25.80 -20.35
CA GLY A 123 -5.37 -24.45 -20.90
C GLY A 123 -4.03 -23.86 -21.36
N GLU A 124 -4.07 -22.88 -22.26
CA GLU A 124 -2.88 -22.11 -22.65
C GLU A 124 -2.39 -21.21 -21.50
N GLU A 125 -1.10 -20.86 -21.48
CA GLU A 125 -0.58 -19.91 -20.48
C GLU A 125 -1.19 -18.51 -20.69
N PHE A 126 -2.02 -18.05 -19.76
CA PHE A 126 -2.70 -16.75 -19.83
C PHE A 126 -1.89 -15.58 -19.26
N SER A 127 -0.77 -15.87 -18.59
CA SER A 127 0.06 -14.90 -17.87
C SER A 127 1.35 -14.57 -18.59
N SER A 128 1.74 -13.30 -18.67
CA SER A 128 3.08 -12.95 -19.15
C SER A 128 4.13 -13.69 -18.31
N THR A 129 5.20 -14.20 -18.91
CA THR A 129 6.33 -14.91 -18.26
C THR A 129 7.15 -14.04 -17.29
N SER A 130 6.59 -12.91 -16.84
CA SER A 130 7.09 -12.14 -15.72
C SER A 130 7.37 -13.08 -14.55
N GLU A 131 8.61 -13.05 -14.06
CA GLU A 131 9.14 -13.97 -13.07
C GLU A 131 8.42 -13.94 -11.71
N THR A 132 7.39 -13.11 -11.51
CA THR A 132 6.80 -12.92 -10.18
C THR A 132 5.29 -13.11 -10.12
N VAL A 133 4.46 -12.66 -11.08
CA VAL A 133 2.98 -12.72 -10.93
C VAL A 133 2.24 -12.80 -12.29
N PRO A 134 1.08 -13.48 -12.39
CA PRO A 134 0.34 -13.53 -13.65
C PRO A 134 -0.37 -12.21 -13.95
N LEU A 135 0.27 -11.33 -14.70
CA LEU A 135 -0.43 -10.25 -15.39
C LEU A 135 -1.15 -10.81 -16.62
N VAL A 136 -2.39 -10.36 -16.84
CA VAL A 136 -3.19 -10.77 -18.01
C VAL A 136 -2.39 -10.45 -19.28
N LYS A 137 -2.12 -11.47 -20.12
CA LYS A 137 -1.48 -11.28 -21.41
C LYS A 137 -2.34 -10.36 -22.27
N CYS A 138 -1.77 -9.24 -22.67
CA CYS A 138 -2.38 -8.31 -23.62
C CYS A 138 -1.48 -8.25 -24.86
N ASN A 139 -2.04 -8.52 -26.04
CA ASN A 139 -1.26 -8.43 -27.27
C ASN A 139 -0.85 -6.95 -27.48
N PRO A 140 0.44 -6.62 -27.66
CA PRO A 140 0.88 -5.23 -27.87
C PRO A 140 0.20 -4.52 -29.07
N ALA A 141 -0.41 -5.26 -30.00
CA ALA A 141 -1.20 -4.70 -31.09
C ALA A 141 -2.63 -4.26 -30.69
N SER A 142 -3.11 -4.65 -29.51
CA SER A 142 -4.42 -4.23 -29.02
C SER A 142 -4.34 -2.80 -28.47
N ASN A 143 -5.13 -1.89 -29.03
CA ASN A 143 -5.17 -0.47 -28.63
C ASN A 143 -5.93 -0.26 -27.30
N LEU A 144 -5.73 -1.16 -26.32
CA LEU A 144 -6.45 -1.14 -25.06
C LEU A 144 -5.86 -0.06 -24.14
N ALA A 145 -6.71 0.84 -23.65
CA ALA A 145 -6.30 1.85 -22.68
C ALA A 145 -5.76 1.21 -21.40
N TYR A 146 -4.70 1.81 -20.86
CA TYR A 146 -4.03 1.34 -19.63
C TYR A 146 -5.01 1.20 -18.46
N GLU A 147 -5.94 2.14 -18.31
CA GLU A 147 -6.95 2.17 -17.25
C GLU A 147 -7.84 0.93 -17.30
N ILE A 148 -8.24 0.51 -18.51
CA ILE A 148 -9.06 -0.68 -18.71
C ILE A 148 -8.25 -1.94 -18.35
N LEU A 149 -7.02 -2.05 -18.86
CA LEU A 149 -6.14 -3.18 -18.56
C LEU A 149 -5.87 -3.31 -17.06
N PHE A 150 -5.67 -2.19 -16.37
CA PHE A 150 -5.45 -2.15 -14.93
C PHE A 150 -6.68 -2.69 -14.16
N GLN A 151 -7.89 -2.28 -14.55
CA GLN A 151 -9.14 -2.79 -13.96
C GLN A 151 -9.36 -4.28 -14.24
N ILE A 152 -9.05 -4.77 -15.45
CA ILE A 152 -9.15 -6.21 -15.76
C ILE A 152 -8.22 -7.01 -14.86
N ASN A 153 -6.95 -6.59 -14.73
CA ASN A 153 -6.02 -7.21 -13.79
C ASN A 153 -6.56 -7.14 -12.35
N SER A 154 -7.17 -6.03 -11.94
CA SER A 154 -7.80 -5.92 -10.61
C SER A 154 -8.92 -6.94 -10.41
N LEU A 155 -9.82 -7.13 -11.38
CA LEU A 155 -10.90 -8.12 -11.31
C LEU A 155 -10.36 -9.56 -11.24
N VAL A 156 -9.31 -9.88 -11.99
CA VAL A 156 -8.65 -11.20 -11.93
C VAL A 156 -8.00 -11.41 -10.56
N HIS A 157 -7.19 -10.44 -10.10
CA HIS A 157 -6.47 -10.53 -8.82
C HIS A 157 -7.40 -10.60 -7.61
N THR A 158 -8.59 -9.99 -7.70
CA THR A 158 -9.65 -10.04 -6.67
C THR A 158 -10.67 -11.16 -6.90
N GLN A 159 -10.42 -12.04 -7.88
CA GLN A 159 -11.24 -13.21 -8.21
C GLN A 159 -12.70 -12.88 -8.51
N LYS A 160 -12.95 -11.71 -9.08
CA LYS A 160 -14.27 -11.35 -9.64
C LYS A 160 -14.51 -11.97 -11.00
N ILE A 161 -13.44 -12.28 -11.74
CA ILE A 161 -13.47 -13.02 -12.99
C ILE A 161 -12.39 -14.09 -12.98
N SER A 162 -12.57 -15.13 -13.78
CA SER A 162 -11.56 -16.19 -13.96
C SER A 162 -10.37 -15.69 -14.80
N LEU A 163 -9.19 -16.26 -14.55
CA LEU A 163 -7.95 -15.91 -15.24
C LEU A 163 -8.01 -16.19 -16.76
N GLY A 164 -8.77 -17.22 -17.18
CA GLY A 164 -8.87 -17.65 -18.58
C GLY A 164 -9.88 -16.90 -19.45
N ALA A 165 -10.79 -16.13 -18.86
CA ALA A 165 -11.85 -15.44 -19.62
C ALA A 165 -11.44 -14.04 -20.14
N GLY A 166 -10.13 -13.77 -20.22
CA GLY A 166 -9.60 -12.42 -20.46
C GLY A 166 -9.46 -12.02 -21.93
N THR A 167 -9.22 -12.95 -22.85
CA THR A 167 -8.85 -12.62 -24.24
C THR A 167 -10.01 -12.02 -25.02
N ASP A 168 -11.17 -12.65 -24.96
CA ASP A 168 -12.39 -12.21 -25.67
C ASP A 168 -12.94 -10.92 -25.04
N LEU A 169 -12.84 -10.82 -23.71
CA LEU A 169 -13.19 -9.64 -22.94
C LEU A 169 -12.35 -8.42 -23.34
N ILE A 170 -11.04 -8.61 -23.51
CA ILE A 170 -10.13 -7.54 -23.99
C ILE A 170 -10.55 -7.07 -25.38
N GLU A 171 -10.90 -7.98 -26.29
CA GLU A 171 -11.35 -7.61 -27.64
C GLU A 171 -12.65 -6.79 -27.58
N ILE A 172 -13.64 -7.21 -26.79
CA ILE A 172 -14.92 -6.51 -26.63
C ILE A 172 -14.70 -5.10 -26.06
N LEU A 173 -13.89 -4.97 -25.02
CA LEU A 173 -13.63 -3.69 -24.35
C LEU A 173 -12.77 -2.75 -25.19
N SER A 174 -11.86 -3.28 -26.02
CA SER A 174 -11.02 -2.48 -26.92
C SER A 174 -11.82 -1.72 -27.99
N LYS A 175 -13.03 -2.18 -28.32
CA LYS A 175 -13.93 -1.57 -29.31
C LYS A 175 -14.85 -0.49 -28.71
N LYS A 176 -14.79 -0.26 -27.40
CA LYS A 176 -15.66 0.69 -26.69
C LYS A 176 -14.86 1.90 -26.19
N ASP A 177 -15.56 2.98 -25.88
CA ASP A 177 -14.95 4.15 -25.24
C ASP A 177 -14.51 3.81 -23.81
N VAL A 178 -13.44 4.47 -23.35
CA VAL A 178 -12.80 4.20 -22.06
C VAL A 178 -13.77 4.40 -20.90
N GLU A 179 -14.64 5.41 -20.97
CA GLU A 179 -15.57 5.72 -19.88
C GLU A 179 -16.64 4.63 -19.74
N THR A 180 -17.25 4.19 -20.84
CA THR A 180 -18.22 3.08 -20.85
C THR A 180 -17.59 1.78 -20.38
N ALA A 181 -16.39 1.46 -20.85
CA ALA A 181 -15.66 0.26 -20.42
C ALA A 181 -15.43 0.28 -18.89
N LEU A 182 -14.94 1.41 -18.34
CA LEU A 182 -14.70 1.54 -16.90
C LEU A 182 -15.99 1.46 -16.08
N MET A 183 -17.12 2.01 -16.55
CA MET A 183 -18.40 1.89 -15.86
C MET A 183 -18.88 0.44 -15.76
N VAL A 184 -18.70 -0.36 -16.82
CA VAL A 184 -19.07 -1.78 -16.81
C VAL A 184 -18.17 -2.54 -15.82
N LEU A 185 -16.87 -2.30 -15.85
CA LEU A 185 -15.91 -2.94 -14.94
C LEU A 185 -16.18 -2.56 -13.46
N GLN A 186 -16.57 -1.31 -13.19
CA GLN A 186 -17.01 -0.88 -11.86
C GLN A 186 -18.24 -1.64 -11.36
N LYS A 187 -19.19 -1.99 -12.26
CA LYS A 187 -20.32 -2.85 -11.88
C LYS A 187 -19.86 -4.27 -11.57
N MET A 188 -18.88 -4.80 -12.29
CA MET A 188 -18.31 -6.12 -12.03
C MET A 188 -17.62 -6.19 -10.66
N HIS A 189 -16.92 -5.14 -10.24
CA HIS A 189 -16.33 -5.07 -8.90
C HIS A 189 -17.37 -5.19 -7.75
N LYS A 190 -18.64 -4.85 -8.01
CA LYS A 190 -19.74 -4.93 -7.02
C LYS A 190 -20.34 -6.33 -6.91
N LEU A 191 -19.97 -7.28 -7.77
CA LEU A 191 -20.46 -8.66 -7.69
C LEU A 191 -19.99 -9.30 -6.37
N SER A 192 -20.86 -10.06 -5.71
CA SER A 192 -20.52 -10.77 -4.47
C SER A 192 -19.71 -12.05 -4.73
N SER A 193 -19.90 -12.68 -5.90
CA SER A 193 -19.24 -13.92 -6.31
C SER A 193 -18.43 -13.76 -7.60
N THR A 194 -17.58 -14.75 -7.90
CA THR A 194 -16.87 -14.85 -9.18
C THR A 194 -17.86 -14.96 -10.35
N CYS A 195 -17.63 -14.18 -11.40
CA CYS A 195 -18.32 -14.30 -12.68
C CYS A 195 -17.50 -15.21 -13.61
N TYR A 196 -18.05 -16.39 -13.92
CA TYR A 196 -17.40 -17.36 -14.81
C TYR A 196 -17.62 -17.06 -16.30
N GLU A 197 -18.65 -16.28 -16.64
CA GLU A 197 -18.98 -15.86 -18.02
C GLU A 197 -18.93 -14.32 -18.16
N PRO A 198 -17.74 -13.69 -18.03
CA PRO A 198 -17.63 -12.24 -18.04
C PRO A 198 -18.07 -11.62 -19.37
N ASP A 199 -17.89 -12.30 -20.51
CA ASP A 199 -18.27 -11.77 -21.82
C ASP A 199 -19.77 -11.56 -21.96
N SER A 200 -20.56 -12.51 -21.48
CA SER A 200 -22.03 -12.44 -21.45
C SER A 200 -22.48 -11.28 -20.55
N PHE A 201 -21.86 -11.16 -19.38
CA PHE A 201 -22.13 -10.06 -18.45
C PHE A 201 -21.84 -8.70 -19.08
N VAL A 202 -20.67 -8.54 -19.70
CA VAL A 202 -20.27 -7.27 -20.33
C VAL A 202 -21.18 -6.92 -21.50
N LYS A 203 -21.47 -7.85 -22.42
CA LYS A 203 -22.42 -7.62 -23.53
C LYS A 203 -23.80 -7.19 -23.02
N THR A 204 -24.30 -7.83 -21.97
CA THR A 204 -25.59 -7.49 -21.36
C THR A 204 -25.55 -6.08 -20.76
N GLN A 205 -24.51 -5.73 -20.00
CA GLN A 205 -24.38 -4.40 -19.40
C GLN A 205 -24.22 -3.30 -20.43
N LEU A 206 -23.48 -3.55 -21.52
CA LEU A 206 -23.35 -2.62 -22.64
C LEU A 206 -24.70 -2.35 -23.30
N HIS A 207 -25.50 -3.39 -23.57
CA HIS A 207 -26.86 -3.22 -24.10
C HIS A 207 -27.80 -2.46 -23.14
N VAL A 208 -27.67 -2.65 -21.83
CA VAL A 208 -28.46 -1.91 -20.83
C VAL A 208 -28.06 -0.43 -20.80
N LEU A 209 -26.78 -0.12 -20.99
CA LEU A 209 -26.28 1.27 -21.07
C LEU A 209 -26.73 1.95 -22.36
N GLU A 210 -26.65 1.25 -23.49
CA GLU A 210 -27.12 1.76 -24.80
C GLU A 210 -28.63 2.08 -24.79
N ARG A 211 -29.44 1.31 -24.05
CA ARG A 211 -30.89 1.55 -23.91
C ARG A 211 -31.25 2.65 -22.92
N ASN A 212 -30.44 2.84 -21.87
CA ASN A 212 -30.68 3.87 -20.87
C ASN A 212 -29.91 5.15 -21.25
N CYS A 213 -30.47 5.96 -22.14
CA CYS A 213 -30.00 7.32 -22.44
C CYS A 213 -30.22 8.28 -21.25
N LYS A 214 -29.65 7.98 -20.07
CA LYS A 214 -29.56 8.93 -18.97
C LYS A 214 -28.13 9.41 -18.88
N SER A 215 -27.98 10.74 -18.78
CA SER A 215 -26.72 11.46 -18.67
C SER A 215 -25.72 10.68 -17.84
N ILE A 216 -24.63 10.29 -18.50
CA ILE A 216 -23.44 9.70 -17.90
C ILE A 216 -23.07 10.60 -16.72
N PRO A 217 -23.14 10.12 -15.46
CA PRO A 217 -22.62 10.90 -14.35
C PRO A 217 -21.14 11.12 -14.67
N PRO A 218 -20.67 12.37 -14.77
CA PRO A 218 -19.29 12.63 -15.17
C PRO A 218 -18.38 11.84 -14.23
N CYS A 219 -17.47 11.06 -14.81
CA CYS A 219 -16.50 10.27 -14.08
C CYS A 219 -15.88 11.09 -12.95
N SER A 220 -15.65 10.46 -11.80
CA SER A 220 -15.02 11.02 -10.59
C SER A 220 -13.67 11.70 -10.84
N PHE A 221 -13.11 11.58 -12.04
CA PHE A 221 -11.99 12.36 -12.56
C PHE A 221 -12.20 13.89 -12.52
N ASN A 222 -13.44 14.40 -12.61
CA ASN A 222 -13.68 15.85 -12.56
C ASN A 222 -13.75 16.44 -11.13
N ARG A 223 -13.61 15.63 -10.06
CA ARG A 223 -13.56 16.11 -8.66
C ARG A 223 -12.15 16.50 -8.19
N LEU A 224 -11.21 16.66 -9.11
CA LEU A 224 -9.78 16.86 -8.84
C LEU A 224 -9.36 18.31 -8.49
N LYS A 225 -10.27 19.29 -8.42
CA LYS A 225 -9.88 20.70 -8.18
C LYS A 225 -10.12 21.23 -6.75
N ASP A 226 -11.11 20.73 -6.00
CA ASP A 226 -11.56 21.46 -4.79
C ASP A 226 -11.16 20.82 -3.44
N GLN A 227 -10.83 19.53 -3.37
CA GLN A 227 -10.77 18.82 -2.06
C GLN A 227 -9.39 18.33 -1.60
N ASN A 228 -8.27 18.65 -2.28
CA ASN A 228 -6.94 18.09 -1.95
C ASN A 228 -6.89 16.55 -2.07
N VAL A 229 -7.74 15.97 -2.92
CA VAL A 229 -7.85 14.52 -3.15
C VAL A 229 -7.40 14.21 -4.58
N MET A 230 -6.69 13.10 -4.76
CA MET A 230 -6.29 12.57 -6.07
C MET A 230 -6.75 11.13 -6.22
N SER A 231 -7.00 10.71 -7.46
CA SER A 231 -7.29 9.32 -7.80
C SER A 231 -6.01 8.66 -8.25
N CYS A 232 -5.55 7.61 -7.55
CA CYS A 232 -4.29 6.94 -7.83
C CYS A 232 -4.48 5.43 -7.92
N HIS A 233 -3.84 4.80 -8.90
CA HIS A 233 -3.73 3.35 -8.96
C HIS A 233 -2.77 2.85 -7.88
N ARG A 234 -3.17 1.79 -7.19
CA ARG A 234 -2.38 1.19 -6.13
C ARG A 234 -2.09 -0.27 -6.46
N VAL A 235 -0.88 -0.70 -6.15
CA VAL A 235 -0.47 -2.08 -6.25
C VAL A 235 -0.06 -2.57 -4.87
N LEU A 236 -0.58 -3.73 -4.46
CA LEU A 236 -0.05 -4.47 -3.32
C LEU A 236 0.87 -5.57 -3.83
N ILE A 237 2.07 -5.64 -3.25
CA ILE A 237 3.02 -6.70 -3.51
C ILE A 237 3.13 -7.52 -2.23
N THR A 238 2.69 -8.77 -2.30
CA THR A 238 2.98 -9.79 -1.29
C THR A 238 4.21 -10.59 -1.73
N PRO A 239 4.80 -11.40 -0.85
CA PRO A 239 5.93 -12.24 -1.23
C PRO A 239 5.60 -13.21 -2.39
N SER A 240 4.35 -13.66 -2.52
CA SER A 240 3.92 -14.58 -3.59
C SER A 240 3.09 -13.95 -4.71
N LYS A 241 2.45 -12.79 -4.49
CA LYS A 241 1.44 -12.23 -5.41
C LYS A 241 1.52 -10.71 -5.57
N PHE A 242 0.88 -10.22 -6.63
CA PHE A 242 0.73 -8.81 -6.96
C PHE A 242 -0.75 -8.55 -7.21
N TYR A 243 -1.26 -7.46 -6.65
CA TYR A 243 -2.66 -7.10 -6.69
C TYR A 243 -2.82 -5.67 -7.19
N CYS A 244 -3.52 -5.51 -8.31
CA CYS A 244 -3.98 -4.21 -8.80
C CYS A 244 -5.21 -3.77 -7.99
N LEU A 245 -5.15 -2.58 -7.41
CA LEU A 245 -6.24 -1.97 -6.64
C LEU A 245 -6.52 -0.54 -7.09
N GLY A 246 -7.77 -0.13 -6.88
CA GLY A 246 -8.23 1.22 -7.18
C GLY A 246 -8.74 1.38 -8.60
N PRO A 247 -8.80 2.61 -9.13
CA PRO A 247 -8.16 3.80 -8.57
C PRO A 247 -8.81 4.27 -7.25
N GLU A 248 -7.99 4.46 -6.21
CA GLU A 248 -8.43 4.87 -4.87
C GLU A 248 -8.30 6.40 -4.72
N LEU A 249 -9.19 7.00 -3.91
CA LEU A 249 -9.09 8.41 -3.56
C LEU A 249 -8.13 8.58 -2.38
N GLU A 250 -7.00 9.26 -2.62
CA GLU A 250 -6.00 9.54 -1.61
C GLU A 250 -5.81 11.04 -1.39
N THR A 251 -5.38 11.43 -0.20
CA THR A 251 -4.95 12.83 0.04
C THR A 251 -3.72 13.11 -0.81
N SER A 252 -3.83 14.14 -1.64
CA SER A 252 -2.78 14.48 -2.59
C SER A 252 -1.54 15.06 -1.91
N ASN A 253 -0.43 15.03 -2.63
CA ASN A 253 0.84 15.64 -2.22
C ASN A 253 1.26 16.66 -3.28
N TYR A 254 2.27 17.46 -2.95
CA TYR A 254 2.60 18.58 -3.82
C TYR A 254 3.11 18.15 -5.20
N VAL A 255 3.96 17.13 -5.26
CA VAL A 255 4.50 16.64 -6.53
C VAL A 255 3.37 16.20 -7.44
N VAL A 256 2.50 15.32 -6.95
CA VAL A 256 1.43 14.75 -7.76
C VAL A 256 0.41 15.80 -8.22
N LYS A 257 0.18 16.84 -7.41
CA LYS A 257 -0.65 17.97 -7.84
C LYS A 257 -0.03 18.80 -8.95
N HIS A 258 1.28 19.06 -8.87
CA HIS A 258 1.97 19.81 -9.91
C HIS A 258 1.94 19.05 -11.23
N PHE A 259 2.12 17.73 -11.18
CA PHE A 259 2.07 16.84 -12.33
C PHE A 259 0.70 16.17 -12.52
N ALA A 260 -0.41 16.84 -12.13
CA ALA A 260 -1.75 16.24 -12.16
C ALA A 260 -2.21 15.81 -13.56
N LEU A 261 -1.70 16.45 -14.62
CA LEU A 261 -1.95 16.05 -16.01
C LEU A 261 -1.39 14.65 -16.34
N TYR A 262 -0.43 14.17 -15.56
CA TYR A 262 0.24 12.88 -15.72
C TYR A 262 -0.09 11.92 -14.57
N ILE A 263 -1.22 12.10 -13.88
CA ILE A 263 -1.62 11.28 -12.72
C ILE A 263 -1.69 9.78 -13.07
N SER A 264 -2.07 9.45 -14.31
CA SER A 264 -2.12 8.09 -14.85
C SER A 264 -0.75 7.40 -14.92
N GLU A 265 0.33 8.18 -14.86
CA GLU A 265 1.71 7.70 -14.86
C GLU A 265 2.27 7.50 -13.45
N PHE A 266 1.56 7.94 -12.41
CA PHE A 266 1.91 7.66 -11.03
C PHE A 266 1.23 6.37 -10.56
N MET A 267 2.00 5.56 -9.83
CA MET A 267 1.49 4.35 -9.19
C MET A 267 2.03 4.26 -7.77
N ARG A 268 1.13 3.95 -6.83
CA ARG A 268 1.51 3.70 -5.45
C ARG A 268 1.71 2.20 -5.26
N VAL A 269 2.88 1.79 -4.81
CA VAL A 269 3.17 0.39 -4.49
C VAL A 269 3.28 0.23 -2.99
N THR A 270 2.66 -0.80 -2.42
CA THR A 270 2.79 -1.14 -0.99
C THR A 270 3.18 -2.60 -0.83
N PHE A 271 4.22 -2.85 -0.06
CA PHE A 271 4.70 -4.18 0.28
C PHE A 271 4.00 -4.65 1.56
N VAL A 272 3.21 -5.70 1.44
CA VAL A 272 2.38 -6.26 2.51
C VAL A 272 2.61 -7.76 2.62
N GLU A 273 2.20 -8.36 3.72
CA GLU A 273 2.17 -9.81 3.85
C GLU A 273 0.93 -10.39 3.12
N GLU A 274 0.82 -11.70 2.96
CA GLU A 274 -0.28 -12.32 2.18
C GLU A 274 -1.69 -11.95 2.68
N ASP A 275 -1.85 -11.77 3.99
CA ASP A 275 -3.08 -11.30 4.64
C ASP A 275 -3.25 -9.77 4.59
N TRP A 276 -2.43 -9.10 3.80
CA TRP A 276 -2.30 -7.65 3.66
C TRP A 276 -1.87 -6.92 4.94
N SER A 277 -1.39 -7.66 5.95
CA SER A 277 -0.79 -7.08 7.14
C SER A 277 0.57 -6.47 6.83
N LYS A 278 1.13 -5.74 7.81
CA LYS A 278 2.41 -5.07 7.64
C LYS A 278 3.54 -6.09 7.49
N LEU A 279 4.22 -6.03 6.35
CA LEU A 279 5.37 -6.89 6.08
C LEU A 279 6.53 -6.59 7.07
N PRO A 280 7.09 -7.59 7.77
CA PRO A 280 8.19 -7.37 8.69
C PRO A 280 9.47 -6.98 7.95
N ALA A 281 10.30 -6.14 8.57
CA ALA A 281 11.53 -5.63 7.96
C ALA A 281 12.50 -6.73 7.51
N ASN A 282 12.47 -7.89 8.17
CA ASN A 282 13.36 -9.02 7.91
C ASN A 282 12.82 -10.00 6.85
N ALA A 283 11.60 -9.77 6.33
CA ALA A 283 10.94 -10.71 5.42
C ALA A 283 11.36 -10.53 3.95
N ILE A 284 11.95 -9.39 3.58
CA ILE A 284 12.23 -9.07 2.18
C ILE A 284 13.71 -9.35 1.89
N SER A 285 13.99 -10.54 1.34
CA SER A 285 15.17 -10.71 0.49
C SER A 285 14.94 -9.93 -0.81
N THR A 286 15.95 -9.19 -1.26
CA THR A 286 15.94 -8.09 -2.23
C THR A 286 15.59 -8.47 -3.69
N SER A 287 14.74 -9.47 -3.92
CA SER A 287 14.39 -9.93 -5.27
C SER A 287 13.25 -9.15 -5.93
N ILE A 288 12.64 -8.18 -5.26
CA ILE A 288 11.64 -7.31 -5.89
C ILE A 288 12.34 -6.28 -6.79
N GLN A 289 12.67 -6.78 -7.98
CA GLN A 289 12.66 -6.18 -9.31
C GLN A 289 13.37 -4.83 -9.44
N ARG A 290 14.70 -4.89 -9.62
CA ARG A 290 15.53 -3.77 -10.11
C ARG A 290 15.00 -3.18 -11.43
N ASP A 291 14.21 -3.95 -12.18
CA ASP A 291 13.79 -3.63 -13.56
C ASP A 291 12.42 -2.89 -13.66
N GLY A 292 11.79 -2.59 -12.52
CA GLY A 292 10.48 -1.93 -12.46
C GLY A 292 9.30 -2.86 -12.74
N ILE A 293 8.10 -2.28 -12.81
CA ILE A 293 6.82 -2.99 -13.00
C ILE A 293 6.24 -2.60 -14.37
N VAL A 294 5.92 -3.59 -15.21
CA VAL A 294 5.34 -3.34 -16.54
C VAL A 294 3.87 -3.74 -16.55
N ILE A 295 2.99 -2.80 -16.93
CA ILE A 295 1.55 -3.06 -17.10
C ILE A 295 1.13 -2.46 -18.44
N GLY A 296 0.81 -3.31 -19.41
CA GLY A 296 0.54 -2.88 -20.78
C GLY A 296 1.75 -2.15 -21.38
N ALA A 297 1.53 -0.96 -21.94
CA ALA A 297 2.58 -0.13 -22.51
C ALA A 297 3.41 0.65 -21.48
N LYS A 298 3.00 0.67 -20.20
CA LYS A 298 3.64 1.49 -19.16
C LYS A 298 4.67 0.68 -18.38
N ARG A 299 5.87 1.25 -18.22
CA ARG A 299 6.91 0.74 -17.32
C ARG A 299 7.08 1.69 -16.15
N PHE A 300 6.63 1.27 -14.97
CA PHE A 300 6.76 2.01 -13.74
C PHE A 300 8.11 1.73 -13.09
N GLN A 301 8.85 2.79 -12.77
CA GLN A 301 10.13 2.74 -12.08
C GLN A 301 10.05 3.48 -10.75
N PHE A 302 10.94 3.13 -9.81
CA PHE A 302 11.02 3.78 -8.51
C PHE A 302 11.18 5.29 -8.66
N LEU A 303 10.34 6.07 -7.96
CA LEU A 303 10.43 7.53 -7.93
C LEU A 303 10.89 8.02 -6.56
N ALA A 304 10.10 7.79 -5.51
CA ALA A 304 10.40 8.27 -4.17
C ALA A 304 9.51 7.61 -3.11
N PHE A 305 9.85 7.82 -1.83
CA PHE A 305 8.95 7.58 -0.70
C PHE A 305 9.12 8.68 0.34
N SER A 306 8.04 9.05 1.02
CA SER A 306 8.13 9.86 2.23
C SER A 306 8.33 8.99 3.47
N ALA A 307 8.74 9.60 4.59
CA ALA A 307 8.95 8.87 5.84
C ALA A 307 7.69 8.14 6.36
N SER A 308 6.49 8.66 6.10
CA SER A 308 5.25 7.97 6.45
C SER A 308 4.98 6.78 5.56
N GLN A 309 5.23 6.92 4.25
CA GLN A 309 5.11 5.83 3.28
C GLN A 309 6.13 4.73 3.57
N LEU A 310 7.37 5.07 3.92
CA LEU A 310 8.37 4.08 4.31
C LEU A 310 7.92 3.26 5.55
N ARG A 311 7.32 3.92 6.55
CA ARG A 311 6.78 3.24 7.74
C ARG A 311 5.61 2.29 7.44
N SER A 312 4.89 2.55 6.36
CA SER A 312 3.81 1.69 5.85
C SER A 312 4.27 0.78 4.70
N ASN A 313 5.59 0.65 4.48
CA ASN A 313 6.18 -0.11 3.37
C ASN A 313 5.62 0.28 1.99
N SER A 314 5.36 1.56 1.76
CA SER A 314 4.86 2.11 0.50
C SER A 314 5.92 2.94 -0.23
N VAL A 315 5.87 2.93 -1.55
CA VAL A 315 6.69 3.77 -2.44
C VAL A 315 5.85 4.34 -3.59
N TRP A 316 6.31 5.44 -4.15
CA TRP A 316 5.83 5.98 -5.42
C TRP A 316 6.68 5.44 -6.57
N MET A 317 6.01 5.01 -7.62
CA MET A 317 6.61 4.68 -8.91
C MET A 317 6.02 5.57 -10.00
N PHE A 318 6.78 5.77 -11.06
CA PHE A 318 6.42 6.62 -12.18
C PHE A 318 6.75 5.96 -13.52
N ALA A 319 5.84 6.09 -14.48
CA ALA A 319 6.05 5.66 -15.85
C ALA A 319 6.48 6.86 -16.72
N SER A 320 7.77 6.95 -17.01
CA SER A 320 8.32 7.98 -17.90
C SER A 320 7.69 7.88 -19.30
N ASN A 321 7.37 9.03 -19.89
CA ASN A 321 6.84 9.15 -21.25
C ASN A 321 7.60 10.21 -22.04
N ASP A 322 7.16 10.47 -23.28
CA ASP A 322 7.84 11.42 -24.18
C ASP A 322 7.83 12.88 -23.68
N LYS A 323 6.92 13.23 -22.75
CA LYS A 323 6.73 14.58 -22.23
C LYS A 323 7.38 14.80 -20.87
N VAL A 324 7.33 13.81 -19.99
CA VAL A 324 7.83 13.90 -18.61
C VAL A 324 8.52 12.60 -18.23
N LYS A 325 9.74 12.72 -17.72
CA LYS A 325 10.54 11.64 -17.16
C LYS A 325 10.65 11.76 -15.64
N ALA A 326 11.00 10.67 -14.98
CA ALA A 326 11.25 10.65 -13.54
C ALA A 326 12.38 11.62 -13.12
N GLU A 327 13.37 11.83 -13.99
CA GLU A 327 14.45 12.79 -13.79
C GLU A 327 13.93 14.23 -13.77
N ASP A 328 12.96 14.58 -14.63
CA ASP A 328 12.37 15.92 -14.70
C ASP A 328 11.63 16.24 -13.40
N ILE A 329 10.91 15.25 -12.84
CA ILE A 329 10.26 15.37 -11.53
C ILE A 329 11.30 15.61 -10.44
N SER A 330 12.40 14.84 -10.46
CA SER A 330 13.48 14.95 -9.47
C SER A 330 14.15 16.32 -9.53
N GLN A 331 14.45 16.83 -10.73
CA GLN A 331 15.01 18.17 -10.94
C GLN A 331 14.05 19.27 -10.48
N TRP A 332 12.74 19.10 -10.74
CA TRP A 332 11.72 20.05 -10.28
C TRP A 332 11.62 20.12 -8.76
N ILE A 333 11.78 18.99 -8.05
CA ILE A 333 11.78 18.97 -6.58
C ILE A 333 12.95 19.82 -6.06
N GLY A 334 14.17 19.60 -6.56
CA GLY A 334 15.34 20.40 -6.19
C GLY A 334 16.67 19.76 -6.58
N CYS A 335 17.76 20.37 -6.12
CA CYS A 335 19.12 19.93 -6.38
C CYS A 335 19.65 19.10 -5.20
N PHE A 336 19.96 17.82 -5.47
CA PHE A 336 20.46 16.88 -4.47
C PHE A 336 21.96 16.60 -4.58
N ASN A 337 22.66 17.23 -5.53
CA ASN A 337 24.07 16.95 -5.86
C ASN A 337 25.02 17.13 -4.67
N LYS A 338 24.66 17.97 -3.69
CA LYS A 338 25.45 18.21 -2.48
C LYS A 338 25.28 17.12 -1.41
N ILE A 339 24.29 16.22 -1.55
CA ILE A 339 23.98 15.18 -0.58
C ILE A 339 24.67 13.87 -0.96
N ARG A 340 25.75 13.53 -0.26
CA ARG A 340 26.51 12.29 -0.53
C ARG A 340 25.87 11.02 0.04
N SER A 341 25.09 11.14 1.09
CA SER A 341 24.44 9.99 1.74
C SER A 341 23.17 9.61 1.00
N VAL A 342 23.12 8.38 0.48
CA VAL A 342 21.96 7.84 -0.26
C VAL A 342 20.69 7.86 0.60
N SER A 343 20.77 7.45 1.86
CA SER A 343 19.63 7.45 2.78
C SER A 343 19.12 8.87 3.06
N LYS A 344 20.02 9.84 3.27
CA LYS A 344 19.65 11.25 3.41
C LYS A 344 19.03 11.79 2.12
N CYS A 345 19.60 11.48 0.96
CA CYS A 345 19.10 11.90 -0.35
C CYS A 345 17.67 11.39 -0.59
N ALA A 346 17.43 10.09 -0.40
CA ALA A 346 16.10 9.49 -0.51
C ALA A 346 15.09 10.15 0.42
N ALA A 347 15.46 10.42 1.67
CA ALA A 347 14.61 11.12 2.62
C ALA A 347 14.28 12.57 2.21
N ARG A 348 15.18 13.25 1.47
CA ARG A 348 14.94 14.61 0.95
C ARG A 348 14.09 14.62 -0.30
N MET A 349 14.34 13.73 -1.26
CA MET A 349 13.48 13.53 -2.44
C MET A 349 12.03 13.21 -2.02
N GLY A 350 11.88 12.35 -1.02
CA GLY A 350 10.60 11.99 -0.40
C GLY A 350 9.83 13.11 0.29
N GLN A 351 10.48 14.25 0.55
CA GLN A 351 9.88 15.32 1.33
C GLN A 351 8.79 16.07 0.57
N LEU A 352 8.62 15.97 -0.74
CA LEU A 352 7.43 16.58 -1.37
C LEU A 352 6.27 15.58 -1.56
N PHE A 353 6.48 14.31 -1.21
CA PHE A 353 5.52 13.21 -1.36
C PHE A 353 4.67 12.89 -0.12
N SER A 354 4.86 13.58 1.01
CA SER A 354 3.88 13.45 2.09
C SER A 354 2.66 14.29 1.78
N SER A 355 1.51 13.82 2.25
CA SER A 355 0.26 14.56 2.22
C SER A 355 0.45 15.94 2.85
N SER A 356 0.05 16.96 2.11
CA SER A 356 0.16 18.36 2.50
C SER A 356 -0.96 19.17 1.88
N LYS A 357 -1.26 20.32 2.48
CA LYS A 357 -2.15 21.33 1.92
C LYS A 357 -1.30 22.42 1.30
N GLN A 358 -1.37 22.56 -0.03
CA GLN A 358 -0.82 23.71 -0.74
C GLN A 358 -1.56 24.96 -0.29
N THR A 359 -0.83 26.03 -0.01
CA THR A 359 -1.43 27.29 0.40
C THR A 359 -1.18 28.35 -0.65
N LEU A 360 -0.01 28.99 -0.62
CA LEU A 360 0.33 30.13 -1.46
C LEU A 360 1.77 30.04 -1.94
N GLU A 361 2.04 30.59 -3.11
CA GLU A 361 3.39 30.84 -3.55
C GLU A 361 3.94 32.07 -2.80
N VAL A 362 5.12 31.93 -2.19
CA VAL A 362 5.79 33.00 -1.45
C VAL A 362 7.08 33.34 -2.19
N HIS A 363 7.14 34.53 -2.77
CA HIS A 363 8.33 34.94 -3.50
C HIS A 363 9.52 35.15 -2.57
N GLY A 364 10.74 34.97 -3.09
CA GLY A 364 11.96 35.13 -2.31
C GLY A 364 12.13 36.52 -1.67
N GLN A 365 11.51 37.56 -2.22
CA GLN A 365 11.49 38.90 -1.64
C GLN A 365 10.67 38.99 -0.34
N ASP A 366 9.68 38.11 -0.18
CA ASP A 366 8.85 38.03 1.02
C ASP A 366 9.41 37.07 2.08
N VAL A 367 10.50 36.37 1.74
CA VAL A 367 11.19 35.41 2.61
C VAL A 367 12.50 35.99 3.10
N GLU A 368 12.74 35.87 4.39
CA GLU A 368 13.99 36.24 5.03
C GLU A 368 14.70 35.00 5.56
N ILE A 369 16.02 34.92 5.39
CA ILE A 369 16.83 33.87 6.01
C ILE A 369 17.47 34.44 7.26
N ILE A 370 17.14 33.86 8.41
CA ILE A 370 17.63 34.28 9.72
C ILE A 370 18.69 33.28 10.24
N PRO A 371 19.67 33.73 11.04
CA PRO A 371 20.61 32.84 11.68
C PRO A 371 19.92 31.97 12.73
N ASP A 372 20.42 30.75 12.91
CA ASP A 372 20.02 29.91 14.02
C ASP A 372 20.47 30.52 15.36
N ILE A 373 19.62 30.37 16.38
CA ILE A 373 19.93 30.72 17.77
C ILE A 373 20.83 29.63 18.33
N LYS A 374 22.05 30.02 18.68
CA LYS A 374 23.07 29.13 19.21
C LYS A 374 23.51 29.58 20.60
N VAL A 375 23.76 28.61 21.48
CA VAL A 375 24.33 28.84 22.82
C VAL A 375 25.46 27.85 23.01
N ILE A 376 26.58 28.35 23.53
CA ILE A 376 27.72 27.52 23.92
C ILE A 376 27.57 27.21 25.41
N SER A 377 27.47 25.93 25.75
CA SER A 377 27.50 25.43 27.13
C SER A 377 28.49 24.27 27.20
N ASP A 378 29.37 24.27 28.20
CA ASP A 378 30.38 23.22 28.40
C ASP A 378 31.21 22.91 27.13
N ASP A 379 31.63 23.96 26.41
CA ASP A 379 32.36 23.88 25.14
C ASP A 379 31.61 23.17 23.98
N ILE A 380 30.29 22.97 24.12
CA ILE A 380 29.43 22.38 23.09
C ILE A 380 28.52 23.47 22.50
N ASP A 381 28.53 23.60 21.16
CA ASP A 381 27.63 24.49 20.40
C ASP A 381 26.26 23.83 20.22
N TYR A 382 25.25 24.34 20.93
CA TYR A 382 23.87 23.88 20.84
C TYR A 382 23.02 24.81 19.98
N CYS A 383 22.37 24.24 18.96
CA CYS A 383 21.39 24.94 18.13
C CYS A 383 19.99 24.85 18.75
N PHE A 384 19.52 25.93 19.38
CA PHE A 384 18.22 26.00 20.05
C PHE A 384 17.04 26.20 19.09
N SER A 385 17.30 26.70 17.88
CA SER A 385 16.29 26.97 16.86
C SER A 385 16.30 25.96 15.70
N ASP A 386 16.82 24.74 15.90
CA ASP A 386 16.87 23.74 14.82
C ASP A 386 15.46 23.44 14.30
N GLY A 387 15.22 23.76 13.04
CA GLY A 387 13.98 23.41 12.37
C GLY A 387 12.79 24.33 12.67
N ILE A 388 12.98 25.48 13.33
CA ILE A 388 11.93 26.46 13.58
C ILE A 388 12.21 27.80 12.91
N GLY A 389 11.18 28.37 12.28
CA GLY A 389 11.18 29.72 11.71
C GLY A 389 9.97 30.54 12.19
N LYS A 390 9.68 31.63 11.49
CA LYS A 390 8.59 32.57 11.81
C LYS A 390 7.67 32.79 10.61
N ILE A 391 6.41 33.05 10.90
CA ILE A 391 5.40 33.51 9.94
C ILE A 391 4.74 34.76 10.50
N SER A 392 4.56 35.82 9.71
CA SER A 392 3.87 37.02 10.20
C SER A 392 2.39 36.74 10.50
N GLU A 393 1.82 37.44 11.47
CA GLU A 393 0.41 37.25 11.87
C GLU A 393 -0.56 37.43 10.71
N SER A 394 -0.35 38.48 9.89
CA SER A 394 -1.17 38.75 8.71
C SER A 394 -1.09 37.63 7.67
N PHE A 395 0.11 37.12 7.38
CA PHE A 395 0.27 36.03 6.43
C PHE A 395 -0.21 34.68 6.99
N GLY A 396 0.02 34.43 8.28
CA GLY A 396 -0.47 33.25 9.00
C GLY A 396 -1.99 33.12 8.96
N TRP A 397 -2.72 34.24 9.05
CA TRP A 397 -4.16 34.27 8.85
C TRP A 397 -4.57 33.81 7.45
N VAL A 398 -3.93 34.32 6.39
CA VAL A 398 -4.23 33.90 5.01
C VAL A 398 -3.92 32.41 4.80
N VAL A 399 -2.81 31.92 5.34
CA VAL A 399 -2.43 30.50 5.32
C VAL A 399 -3.47 29.65 6.05
N ALA A 400 -3.96 30.09 7.23
CA ALA A 400 -5.00 29.41 7.98
C ALA A 400 -6.32 29.30 7.20
N GLN A 401 -6.74 30.39 6.54
CA GLN A 401 -7.93 30.38 5.67
C GLN A 401 -7.78 29.42 4.50
N LYS A 402 -6.61 29.38 3.83
CA LYS A 402 -6.32 28.39 2.79
C LYS A 402 -6.35 26.97 3.35
N CYS A 403 -5.93 26.77 4.60
CA CYS A 403 -6.07 25.50 5.30
C CYS A 403 -7.52 25.16 5.70
N GLY A 404 -8.49 26.07 5.54
CA GLY A 404 -9.89 25.87 5.92
C GLY A 404 -10.13 26.08 7.42
N LEU A 405 -9.25 26.84 8.08
CA LEU A 405 -9.33 27.12 9.52
C LEU A 405 -10.01 28.47 9.76
N ASN A 406 -10.85 28.53 10.78
CA ASN A 406 -11.54 29.76 11.20
C ASN A 406 -10.67 30.67 12.08
N ARG A 407 -9.54 30.15 12.58
CA ARG A 407 -8.60 30.86 13.43
C ARG A 407 -7.17 30.54 13.01
N THR A 408 -6.25 31.49 13.17
CA THR A 408 -4.83 31.25 12.95
C THR A 408 -4.27 30.37 14.08
N PRO A 409 -3.73 29.17 13.78
CA PRO A 409 -2.99 28.39 14.76
C PRO A 409 -1.66 29.08 15.09
N SER A 410 -1.12 28.83 16.28
CA SER A 410 0.14 29.43 16.73
C SER A 410 1.35 28.92 15.95
N VAL A 411 1.29 27.68 15.46
CA VAL A 411 2.40 27.03 14.75
C VAL A 411 1.88 26.25 13.55
N PHE A 412 2.63 26.31 12.45
CA PHE A 412 2.43 25.48 11.26
C PHE A 412 3.65 24.60 11.03
N GLN A 413 3.43 23.32 10.73
CA GLN A 413 4.46 22.46 10.17
C GLN A 413 4.46 22.62 8.66
N ILE A 414 5.61 22.99 8.09
CA ILE A 414 5.71 23.44 6.70
C ILE A 414 6.75 22.69 5.89
N ARG A 415 6.55 22.77 4.58
CA ARG A 415 7.51 22.44 3.53
C ARG A 415 7.49 23.57 2.51
N TYR A 416 8.65 24.17 2.25
CA TYR A 416 8.78 25.30 1.34
C TYR A 416 10.10 25.16 0.58
N GLY A 417 10.05 24.85 -0.71
CA GLY A 417 11.26 24.45 -1.44
C GLY A 417 11.98 23.29 -0.75
N GLY A 418 13.27 23.46 -0.49
CA GLY A 418 14.07 22.51 0.30
C GLY A 418 14.05 22.76 1.81
N TYR A 419 13.26 23.71 2.30
CA TYR A 419 13.10 23.98 3.72
C TYR A 419 12.07 23.02 4.36
N LYS A 420 12.45 22.44 5.50
CA LYS A 420 11.59 21.59 6.33
C LYS A 420 11.61 22.08 7.77
N GLY A 421 10.44 22.23 8.38
CA GLY A 421 10.37 22.53 9.80
C GLY A 421 9.00 22.99 10.25
N VAL A 422 9.00 23.80 11.30
CA VAL A 422 7.83 24.49 11.83
C VAL A 422 8.03 26.00 11.73
N VAL A 423 6.94 26.75 11.61
CA VAL A 423 6.96 28.22 11.71
C VAL A 423 5.97 28.66 12.76
N ALA A 424 6.42 29.50 13.69
CA ALA A 424 5.58 30.09 14.73
C ALA A 424 5.08 31.47 14.28
N VAL A 425 3.86 31.82 14.65
CA VAL A 425 3.31 33.15 14.38
C VAL A 425 4.07 34.20 15.19
N ASP A 426 4.65 35.18 14.50
CA ASP A 426 5.31 36.34 15.08
C ASP A 426 4.55 37.61 14.69
N ARG A 427 4.00 38.29 15.70
CA ARG A 427 3.25 39.54 15.53
C ARG A 427 4.12 40.71 15.08
N ASN A 428 5.42 40.64 15.36
CA ASN A 428 6.38 41.70 15.04
C ASN A 428 7.12 41.45 13.72
N SER A 429 6.84 40.32 13.04
CA SER A 429 7.49 40.01 11.77
C SER A 429 6.88 40.83 10.62
N TYR A 430 7.72 41.57 9.91
CA TYR A 430 7.34 42.31 8.71
C TYR A 430 7.38 41.45 7.44
N ARG A 431 8.18 40.38 7.45
CA ARG A 431 8.30 39.43 6.33
C ARG A 431 7.23 38.37 6.43
N LYS A 432 6.80 37.82 5.28
CA LYS A 432 5.78 36.75 5.28
C LYS A 432 6.33 35.50 5.97
N LEU A 433 7.57 35.13 5.65
CA LEU A 433 8.26 34.00 6.25
C LEU A 433 9.70 34.40 6.63
N SER A 434 10.14 33.99 7.81
CA SER A 434 11.56 34.02 8.18
C SER A 434 12.01 32.60 8.48
N LEU A 435 13.00 32.09 7.75
CA LEU A 435 13.45 30.69 7.81
C LEU A 435 14.87 30.62 8.36
N CYS A 436 15.11 29.69 9.28
CA CYS A 436 16.45 29.44 9.79
C CYS A 436 17.30 28.63 8.79
N LYS A 437 18.62 28.79 8.83
CA LYS A 437 19.55 28.04 7.97
C LYS A 437 19.46 26.53 8.21
N SER A 438 19.31 26.11 9.46
CA SER A 438 19.11 24.70 9.84
C SER A 438 17.93 24.04 9.12
N MET A 439 16.90 24.81 8.75
CA MET A 439 15.71 24.29 8.06
C MET A 439 15.99 23.90 6.60
N GLU A 440 17.01 24.47 5.96
CA GLU A 440 17.36 24.18 4.57
C GLU A 440 17.99 22.79 4.45
N LYS A 441 17.32 21.88 3.73
CA LYS A 441 17.76 20.49 3.60
C LYS A 441 18.39 20.19 2.24
N PHE A 442 18.05 20.98 1.22
CA PHE A 442 18.59 20.94 -0.14
C PHE A 442 18.19 22.23 -0.87
N GLU A 443 18.83 22.54 -1.99
CA GLU A 443 18.52 23.74 -2.77
C GLU A 443 17.31 23.48 -3.68
N SER A 444 16.37 24.42 -3.76
CA SER A 444 15.19 24.28 -4.62
C SER A 444 14.70 25.64 -5.11
N GLN A 445 14.22 25.70 -6.35
CA GLN A 445 13.56 26.88 -6.90
C GLN A 445 12.07 26.93 -6.58
N ASN A 446 11.53 25.89 -5.94
CA ASN A 446 10.12 25.85 -5.61
C ASN A 446 9.76 26.87 -4.53
N ARG A 447 8.66 27.59 -4.73
CA ARG A 447 8.18 28.68 -3.87
C ARG A 447 6.79 28.43 -3.29
N MET A 448 6.21 27.25 -3.49
CA MET A 448 4.92 26.91 -2.90
C MET A 448 5.09 26.56 -1.43
N LEU A 449 4.38 27.30 -0.57
CA LEU A 449 4.24 26.94 0.83
C LEU A 449 3.23 25.79 0.96
N ASN A 450 3.70 24.69 1.55
CA ASN A 450 2.89 23.52 1.83
C ASN A 450 2.81 23.33 3.34
N VAL A 451 1.59 23.27 3.88
CA VAL A 451 1.35 23.00 5.30
C VAL A 451 1.05 21.51 5.45
N THR A 452 1.83 20.80 6.27
CA THR A 452 1.57 19.38 6.57
C THR A 452 0.66 19.21 7.77
N LYS A 453 0.79 20.08 8.78
CA LYS A 453 0.01 20.08 10.00
C LYS A 453 0.07 21.45 10.66
N TRP A 454 -0.77 21.70 11.66
CA TRP A 454 -0.75 22.89 12.49
C TRP A 454 -0.90 22.51 13.96
N SER A 455 -0.65 23.45 14.86
CA SER A 455 -0.86 23.26 16.30
C SER A 455 -2.34 22.97 16.58
N ASP A 456 -2.60 21.84 17.20
CA ASP A 456 -3.93 21.41 17.63
C ASP A 456 -3.80 20.56 18.89
N SER A 457 -4.87 20.53 19.71
CA SER A 457 -4.90 19.69 20.91
C SER A 457 -5.11 18.24 20.52
N MET A 458 -4.25 17.34 20.98
CA MET A 458 -4.37 15.91 20.73
C MET A 458 -4.37 15.13 22.04
N PRO A 459 -5.20 14.09 22.18
CA PRO A 459 -5.10 13.19 23.31
C PRO A 459 -3.74 12.49 23.28
N CYS A 460 -3.12 12.36 24.44
CA CYS A 460 -1.87 11.64 24.63
C CYS A 460 -2.16 10.32 25.35
N TYR A 461 -1.53 9.25 24.90
CA TYR A 461 -1.65 7.93 25.49
C TYR A 461 -0.27 7.40 25.84
N LEU A 462 -0.20 6.61 26.91
CA LEU A 462 1.02 5.92 27.28
C LEU A 462 1.22 4.71 26.36
N ASN A 463 2.35 4.66 25.68
CA ASN A 463 2.82 3.45 25.02
C ASN A 463 3.82 2.72 25.92
N GLN A 464 4.16 1.49 25.54
CA GLN A 464 5.09 0.65 26.31
C GLN A 464 6.42 1.34 26.55
N GLU A 465 6.95 2.06 25.56
CA GLU A 465 8.24 2.75 25.67
C GLU A 465 8.22 3.89 26.70
N ILE A 466 7.15 4.69 26.75
CA ILE A 466 7.00 5.75 27.75
C ILE A 466 6.80 5.14 29.15
N ILE A 467 6.02 4.08 29.27
CA ILE A 467 5.80 3.38 30.55
C ILE A 467 7.14 2.86 31.10
N THR A 468 7.94 2.19 30.27
CA THR A 468 9.26 1.71 30.66
C THR A 468 10.16 2.86 31.11
N LEU A 469 10.19 3.96 30.37
CA LEU A 469 10.99 5.14 30.76
C LEU A 469 10.55 5.69 32.13
N LEU A 470 9.25 5.90 32.33
CA LEU A 470 8.72 6.42 33.59
C LEU A 470 8.96 5.48 34.77
N SER A 471 8.81 4.16 34.56
CA SER A 471 9.12 3.15 35.57
C SER A 471 10.60 3.20 35.97
N THR A 472 11.53 3.33 35.00
CA THR A 472 12.97 3.51 35.31
C THR A 472 13.31 4.81 36.03
N LEU A 473 12.48 5.85 35.88
CA LEU A 473 12.58 7.11 36.60
C LEU A 473 11.91 7.07 37.99
N GLY A 474 11.38 5.91 38.40
CA GLY A 474 10.83 5.68 39.73
C GLY A 474 9.32 5.87 39.87
N VAL A 475 8.58 5.99 38.75
CA VAL A 475 7.11 5.92 38.79
C VAL A 475 6.71 4.48 39.11
N LYS A 476 5.93 4.27 40.17
CA LYS A 476 5.55 2.93 40.61
C LYS A 476 4.54 2.29 39.65
N ASP A 477 4.63 0.98 39.50
CA ASP A 477 3.82 0.22 38.55
C ASP A 477 2.32 0.30 38.86
N GLU A 478 1.93 0.44 40.14
CA GLU A 478 0.51 0.54 40.54
C GLU A 478 -0.19 1.77 39.93
N VAL A 479 0.56 2.82 39.56
CA VAL A 479 0.02 4.00 38.87
C VAL A 479 -0.42 3.61 37.45
N PHE A 480 0.40 2.85 36.73
CA PHE A 480 0.06 2.40 35.37
C PHE A 480 -1.09 1.40 35.40
N GLU A 481 -1.10 0.48 36.36
CA GLU A 481 -2.20 -0.48 36.55
C GLU A 481 -3.52 0.23 36.85
N ALA A 482 -3.50 1.27 37.71
CA ALA A 482 -4.69 2.07 38.00
C ALA A 482 -5.21 2.79 36.75
N MET A 483 -4.32 3.39 35.94
CA MET A 483 -4.69 4.03 34.67
C MET A 483 -5.25 3.02 33.66
N GLN A 484 -4.66 1.81 33.58
CA GLN A 484 -5.16 0.73 32.73
C GLN A 484 -6.57 0.29 33.17
N MET A 485 -6.78 0.13 34.48
CA MET A 485 -8.08 -0.25 35.04
C MET A 485 -9.16 0.81 34.73
N GLU A 486 -8.82 2.09 34.83
CA GLU A 486 -9.73 3.18 34.45
C GLU A 486 -10.14 3.10 32.97
N GLN A 487 -9.18 2.85 32.08
CA GLN A 487 -9.46 2.67 30.65
C GLN A 487 -10.31 1.43 30.36
N LEU A 488 -10.06 0.31 31.05
CA LEU A 488 -10.87 -0.90 30.94
C LEU A 488 -12.31 -0.65 31.42
N CYS A 489 -12.50 0.10 32.50
CA CYS A 489 -13.82 0.49 32.98
C CYS A 489 -14.56 1.37 31.97
N LEU A 490 -13.86 2.33 31.34
CA LEU A 490 -14.43 3.16 30.29
C LEU A 490 -14.87 2.33 29.08
N LEU A 491 -14.01 1.41 28.62
CA LEU A 491 -14.34 0.49 27.52
C LEU A 491 -15.53 -0.41 27.85
N GLY A 492 -15.59 -0.93 29.08
CA GLY A 492 -16.72 -1.73 29.56
C GLY A 492 -18.05 -0.96 29.53
N LYS A 493 -18.04 0.33 29.90
CA LYS A 493 -19.23 1.19 29.79
C LYS A 493 -19.68 1.39 28.34
N MET A 494 -18.74 1.52 27.40
CA MET A 494 -19.07 1.66 25.98
C MET A 494 -19.74 0.40 25.41
N LEU A 495 -19.31 -0.78 25.83
CA LEU A 495 -19.90 -2.07 25.40
C LEU A 495 -21.30 -2.31 25.97
N MET A 496 -21.62 -1.76 27.14
CA MET A 496 -22.95 -1.86 27.76
C MET A 496 -23.98 -0.89 27.15
N HIS A 497 -23.55 0.04 26.29
CA HIS A 497 -24.40 1.02 25.61
C HIS A 497 -24.50 0.79 24.09
N LEU A 498 -23.95 -0.32 23.58
CA LEU A 498 -24.21 -0.89 22.25
C LEU A 498 -25.22 -2.03 22.39
#